data_AF-A0A413FAM2-F1
#
_entry.id   AF-A0A413FAM2-F1
#
_cell.length_a   1.000
_cell.length_b   1.000
_cell.length_c   1.000
_cell.angle_alpha   90.00
_cell.angle_beta   90.00
_cell.angle_gamma   90.00
#
_symmetry.space_group_name_H-M   'P 1'
#
loop_
_entity.id
_entity.type
_entity.pdbx_description
1 polymer ?
#
loop_
_entity_poly.entity_id
_entity_poly.type
_entity_poly.pdbx_seq_one_letter_code
_entity_poly.pdbx_strand_id
1 'polypeptide(L)'
;MIEDTSIKNDGSIQIGSNIKKLREAKGIKSGDLVRQVHLKGANITAFSLSKIEANTQHIKASQLKAIKESLNCSYEELFTSDEE
;
A
#
# COMPACT_ATOMS: atom_id res chain seq x y z
N MET A 1 17.27 10.64 -15.62
CA MET A 1 16.03 9.91 -15.30
C MET A 1 16.10 9.52 -13.84
N ILE A 2 15.08 9.80 -13.04
CA ILE A 2 15.04 9.34 -11.64
C ILE A 2 14.42 7.94 -11.67
N GLU A 3 15.13 6.95 -11.16
CA GLU A 3 14.60 5.59 -11.06
C GLU A 3 13.57 5.50 -9.91
N ASP A 4 12.46 4.80 -10.17
CA ASP A 4 11.49 4.50 -9.13
C ASP A 4 12.14 3.63 -8.05
N THR A 5 12.23 4.14 -6.84
CA THR A 5 12.73 3.37 -5.69
C THR A 5 11.58 2.78 -4.87
N SER A 6 11.79 1.57 -4.37
CA SER A 6 10.85 0.86 -3.49
C SER A 6 11.15 1.14 -2.01
N ILE A 7 10.09 1.33 -1.24
CA ILE A 7 10.11 1.35 0.22
C ILE A 7 10.00 -0.10 0.69
N LYS A 8 11.00 -0.56 1.45
CA LYS A 8 11.09 -1.95 1.91
C LYS A 8 10.38 -2.12 3.25
N ASN A 9 9.82 -3.31 3.44
CA ASN A 9 9.37 -3.75 4.76
C ASN A 9 10.60 -4.12 5.60
N ASP A 10 10.46 -4.07 6.91
CA ASP A 10 11.43 -4.64 7.85
C ASP A 10 10.76 -5.63 8.81
N GLY A 11 11.46 -6.01 9.88
CA GLY A 11 10.97 -7.00 10.84
C GLY A 11 9.78 -6.52 11.68
N SER A 12 9.66 -5.22 11.93
CA SER A 12 8.61 -4.63 12.77
C SER A 12 7.51 -3.95 11.96
N ILE A 13 7.86 -3.35 10.83
CA ILE A 13 6.95 -2.59 9.97
C ILE A 13 6.69 -3.37 8.68
N GLN A 14 5.48 -3.94 8.63
CA GLN A 14 4.94 -4.63 7.46
C GLN A 14 3.90 -3.76 6.75
N ILE A 15 4.38 -2.86 5.88
CA ILE A 15 3.53 -1.87 5.18
C ILE A 15 2.40 -2.57 4.41
N GLY A 16 2.69 -3.73 3.81
CA GLY A 16 1.70 -4.55 3.11
C GLY A 16 0.55 -5.00 4.01
N SER A 17 0.89 -5.54 5.18
CA SER A 17 -0.09 -5.95 6.19
C SER A 17 -0.97 -4.77 6.62
N ASN A 18 -0.36 -3.60 6.85
CA ASN A 18 -1.08 -2.40 7.29
C ASN A 18 -2.05 -1.90 6.21
N ILE A 19 -1.62 -1.86 4.94
CA ILE A 19 -2.49 -1.54 3.79
C ILE A 19 -3.69 -2.48 3.75
N LYS A 20 -3.46 -3.79 3.90
CA LYS A 20 -4.53 -4.80 3.89
C LYS A 20 -5.54 -4.56 5.02
N LYS A 21 -5.06 -4.39 6.25
CA LYS A 21 -5.88 -4.12 7.44
C LYS A 21 -6.74 -2.87 7.23
N LEU A 22 -6.15 -1.77 6.78
CA LEU A 22 -6.85 -0.51 6.52
C LEU A 22 -7.88 -0.63 5.39
N ARG A 23 -7.53 -1.34 4.31
CA ARG A 23 -8.44 -1.59 3.19
C ARG A 23 -9.67 -2.38 3.64
N GLU A 24 -9.47 -3.43 4.43
CA GLU A 24 -10.54 -4.29 4.95
C GLU A 24 -11.40 -3.55 5.97
N ALA A 25 -10.80 -2.77 6.87
CA ALA A 25 -11.52 -1.93 7.83
C ALA A 25 -12.45 -0.91 7.15
N LYS A 26 -12.09 -0.43 5.96
CA LYS A 26 -12.89 0.50 5.15
C LYS A 26 -13.85 -0.20 4.18
N GLY A 27 -13.88 -1.54 4.15
CA GLY A 27 -14.74 -2.32 3.26
C GLY A 27 -14.40 -2.17 1.77
N ILE A 28 -13.19 -1.73 1.43
CA ILE A 28 -12.76 -1.50 0.05
C ILE A 28 -12.29 -2.82 -0.56
N LYS A 29 -12.80 -3.18 -1.75
CA LYS A 29 -12.31 -4.35 -2.47
C LYS A 29 -10.97 -4.05 -3.12
N SER A 30 -10.12 -5.07 -3.27
CA SER A 30 -8.79 -4.90 -3.89
C SER A 30 -8.87 -4.26 -5.28
N GLY A 31 -9.87 -4.63 -6.10
CA GLY A 31 -10.09 -4.03 -7.42
C GLY A 31 -10.44 -2.54 -7.37
N ASP A 32 -11.20 -2.12 -6.36
CA ASP A 32 -11.57 -0.70 -6.18
C ASP A 32 -10.35 0.12 -5.76
N LEU A 33 -9.52 -0.41 -4.83
CA LEU A 33 -8.27 0.25 -4.44
C LEU A 33 -7.32 0.37 -5.63
N VAL A 34 -7.14 -0.69 -6.43
CA VAL A 34 -6.32 -0.65 -7.66
C VAL A 34 -6.80 0.44 -8.60
N ARG A 35 -8.11 0.54 -8.84
CA ARG A 35 -8.69 1.57 -9.70
C ARG A 35 -8.41 2.97 -9.17
N GLN A 36 -8.62 3.21 -7.86
CA GLN A 36 -8.37 4.52 -7.24
C GLN A 36 -6.90 4.92 -7.32
N VAL A 37 -5.99 3.99 -7.04
CA VAL A 37 -4.53 4.21 -7.13
C VAL A 37 -4.11 4.51 -8.56
N HIS A 38 -4.67 3.80 -9.55
CA HIS A 38 -4.40 4.03 -10.96
C HIS A 38 -4.87 5.42 -11.43
N LEU A 39 -6.06 5.85 -11.01
CA LEU A 39 -6.60 7.19 -11.30
C LEU A 39 -5.75 8.32 -10.68
N LYS A 40 -4.98 8.03 -9.63
CA LYS A 40 -4.02 8.95 -9.01
C LYS A 40 -2.65 8.97 -9.69
N GLY A 41 -2.51 8.29 -10.84
CA GLY A 41 -1.29 8.28 -11.64
C GLY A 41 -0.24 7.28 -11.19
N ALA A 42 -0.56 6.38 -10.24
CA ALA A 42 0.34 5.31 -9.82
C ALA A 42 -0.06 3.99 -10.48
N ASN A 43 0.83 3.40 -11.29
CA ASN A 43 0.54 2.12 -11.92
C ASN A 43 0.61 0.99 -10.89
N ILE A 44 -0.51 0.31 -10.69
CA ILE A 44 -0.64 -0.89 -9.87
C ILE A 44 -1.63 -1.85 -10.53
N THR A 45 -1.41 -3.15 -10.37
CA THR A 45 -2.33 -4.22 -10.77
C THR A 45 -2.90 -4.92 -9.53
N ALA A 46 -4.03 -5.60 -9.67
CA ALA A 46 -4.60 -6.40 -8.58
C ALA A 46 -3.63 -7.49 -8.08
N PHE A 47 -2.86 -8.09 -8.98
CA PHE A 47 -1.82 -9.05 -8.64
C PHE A 47 -0.68 -8.42 -7.84
N SER A 48 -0.18 -7.26 -8.25
CA SER A 48 0.85 -6.56 -7.49
C SER A 48 0.34 -6.06 -6.14
N LEU A 49 -0.91 -5.57 -6.06
CA LEU A 49 -1.52 -5.20 -4.78
C LEU A 49 -1.59 -6.41 -3.86
N SER A 50 -2.01 -7.57 -4.36
CA SER A 50 -2.08 -8.81 -3.57
C SER A 50 -0.70 -9.23 -3.04
N LYS A 51 0.36 -9.08 -3.85
CA LYS A 51 1.74 -9.37 -3.42
C LYS A 51 2.25 -8.37 -2.38
N ILE A 52 1.91 -7.09 -2.54
CA ILE A 52 2.22 -6.02 -1.59
C ILE A 52 1.51 -6.32 -0.27
N GLU A 53 0.21 -6.59 -0.28
CA GLU A 53 -0.59 -6.94 0.91
C GLU A 53 -0.11 -8.23 1.60
N ALA A 54 0.53 -9.14 0.87
CA ALA A 54 1.17 -10.35 1.40
C ALA A 54 2.64 -10.13 1.83
N ASN A 55 3.17 -8.90 1.77
CA ASN A 55 4.56 -8.54 2.05
C ASN A 55 5.62 -9.24 1.17
N THR A 56 5.20 -9.86 0.06
CA THR A 56 6.09 -10.56 -0.90
C THR A 56 6.66 -9.62 -1.97
N GLN A 57 6.13 -8.40 -2.08
CA GLN A 57 6.61 -7.36 -2.97
C GLN A 57 6.64 -6.01 -2.24
N HIS A 58 7.72 -5.26 -2.41
CA HIS A 58 7.85 -3.92 -1.86
C HIS A 58 7.06 -2.88 -2.66
N ILE A 59 6.59 -1.83 -1.98
CA ILE A 59 5.79 -0.77 -2.57
C ILE A 59 6.67 0.36 -3.09
N LYS A 60 6.32 0.98 -4.23
CA LYS A 60 6.99 2.20 -4.71
C LYS A 60 6.49 3.43 -3.95
N ALA A 61 7.32 4.47 -3.83
CA ALA A 61 6.90 5.72 -3.16
C ALA A 61 5.64 6.36 -3.78
N SER A 62 5.54 6.36 -5.12
CA SER A 62 4.36 6.85 -5.84
C SER A 62 3.09 6.04 -5.53
N GLN A 63 3.21 4.72 -5.46
CA GLN A 63 2.12 3.82 -5.07
C GLN A 63 1.69 4.04 -3.62
N LEU A 64 2.65 4.19 -2.70
CA LEU A 64 2.35 4.44 -1.29
C LEU A 64 1.56 5.73 -1.11
N LYS A 65 1.99 6.81 -1.75
CA LYS A 65 1.26 8.09 -1.73
C LYS A 65 -0.17 7.93 -2.27
N ALA A 66 -0.32 7.26 -3.41
CA ALA A 66 -1.63 7.05 -4.01
C ALA A 66 -2.55 6.16 -3.15
N ILE A 67 -2.00 5.13 -2.48
CA ILE A 67 -2.76 4.29 -1.54
C ILE A 67 -3.19 5.09 -0.32
N LYS A 68 -2.28 5.88 0.28
CA LYS A 68 -2.61 6.77 1.41
C LYS A 68 -3.81 7.66 1.09
N GLU A 69 -3.80 8.28 -0.08
CA GLU A 69 -4.91 9.15 -0.50
C GLU A 69 -6.17 8.37 -0.87
N SER A 70 -6.05 7.15 -1.39
CA SER A 70 -7.20 6.30 -1.77
C SER A 70 -7.91 5.72 -0.54
N LEU A 71 -7.12 5.27 0.44
CA LEU A 71 -7.63 4.81 1.72
C LEU A 71 -8.03 5.97 2.65
N ASN A 72 -7.62 7.21 2.35
CA ASN A 72 -7.81 8.35 3.24
C ASN A 72 -7.36 8.03 4.68
N CYS A 73 -6.10 7.63 4.81
CA CYS A 73 -5.42 7.32 6.06
C CYS A 73 -4.19 8.23 6.24
N SER A 74 -3.57 8.16 7.40
CA SER A 74 -2.29 8.80 7.69
C SER A 74 -1.11 7.89 7.32
N TYR A 75 0.12 8.43 7.32
CA TYR A 75 1.31 7.58 7.11
C TYR A 75 1.61 6.76 8.36
N GLU A 76 1.35 7.30 9.54
CA GLU A 76 1.48 6.61 10.82
C GLU A 76 0.70 5.29 10.81
N GLU A 77 -0.54 5.29 10.33
CA GLU A 77 -1.34 4.06 10.17
C GLU A 77 -0.73 3.04 9.18
N LEU A 78 0.03 3.50 8.18
CA LEU A 78 0.69 2.64 7.19
C LEU A 78 2.03 2.08 7.71
N PHE A 79 2.68 2.80 8.62
CA PHE A 79 3.97 2.45 9.22
C PHE A 79 3.88 1.96 10.67
N THR A 80 2.67 1.66 11.17
CA THR A 80 2.46 1.01 12.47
C THR A 80 3.27 -0.28 12.57
N SER A 81 3.94 -0.45 13.71
CA SER A 81 4.55 -1.71 14.13
C SER A 81 3.52 -2.58 14.85
N ASP A 82 3.54 -3.88 14.61
CA ASP A 82 2.66 -4.85 15.28
C ASP A 82 3.10 -5.17 16.74
N GLU A 83 3.99 -4.37 17.34
CA GLU A 83 4.51 -4.54 18.71
C GLU A 83 3.66 -3.83 19.80
N GLU A 84 2.41 -3.46 19.52
CA GLU A 84 1.45 -2.93 20.52
C GLU A 84 0.33 -3.93 20.86
#